data_AF-A0A1R3L026-F1
#
_entry.id   AF-A0A1R3L026-F1
#
_cell.length_a   1.000
_cell.length_b   1.000
_cell.length_c   1.000
_cell.angle_alpha   90.00
_cell.angle_beta   90.00
_cell.angle_gamma   90.00
#
_symmetry.space_group_name_H-M   'P 1'
#
loop_
_entity.id
_entity.type
_entity.pdbx_description
1 polymer ?
#
loop_
_entity_poly.entity_id
_entity_poly.type
_entity_poly.pdbx_seq_one_letter_code
_entity_poly.pdbx_strand_id
1 'polypeptide(L)'
;MHVVIWRNYVSKFKDIIREGNTYLIKNFVVVSNKSKYRIISSSSFMTSFFAATMVRLLDEVPHIITIPIFEFVKFSNLADRVRSDVPLI
;
A
#
# COMPACT_ATOMS: atom_id res chain seq x y z
N MET A 1 0.66 4.03 -5.33
CA MET A 1 2.02 3.44 -5.30
C MET A 1 2.02 2.26 -4.35
N HIS A 2 2.62 1.13 -4.73
CA HIS A 2 2.67 -0.08 -3.91
C HIS A 2 4.10 -0.31 -3.39
N VAL A 3 4.23 -0.91 -2.21
CA VAL A 3 5.53 -1.24 -1.58
C VAL A 3 5.62 -2.75 -1.39
N VAL A 4 6.76 -3.35 -1.76
CA VAL A 4 7.07 -4.77 -1.53
C VAL A 4 8.25 -4.90 -0.58
N ILE A 5 8.11 -5.80 0.38
CA ILE A 5 9.19 -6.22 1.27
C ILE A 5 9.46 -7.70 0.99
N TRP A 6 10.67 -8.01 0.52
CA TRP A 6 11.08 -9.39 0.27
C TRP A 6 11.22 -10.17 1.57
N ARG A 7 10.98 -11.49 1.53
CA ARG A 7 11.00 -12.40 2.69
C ARG A 7 12.20 -12.19 3.62
N ASN A 8 13.38 -12.00 3.05
CA ASN A 8 14.64 -11.83 3.80
C ASN A 8 14.67 -10.56 4.66
N TYR A 9 13.80 -9.59 4.38
CA TYR A 9 13.72 -8.32 5.10
C TYR A 9 12.43 -8.15 5.90
N VAL A 10 11.47 -9.09 5.81
CA VAL A 10 10.18 -8.99 6.52
C VAL A 10 10.38 -8.87 8.03
N SER A 11 11.26 -9.70 8.61
CA SER A 11 11.53 -9.68 10.06
C SER A 11 12.01 -8.31 10.55
N LYS A 12 12.72 -7.54 9.72
CA LYS A 12 13.21 -6.20 10.07
C LYS A 12 12.08 -5.17 10.19
N PHE A 13 11.03 -5.31 9.38
CA PHE A 13 10.02 -4.25 9.22
C PHE A 13 8.65 -4.60 9.78
N LYS A 14 8.34 -5.90 9.97
CA LYS A 14 7.00 -6.38 10.37
C LYS A 14 6.48 -5.77 11.67
N ASP A 15 7.37 -5.50 12.63
CA ASP A 15 6.98 -5.00 13.95
C ASP A 15 6.97 -3.46 13.99
N ILE A 16 7.54 -2.81 12.96
CA ILE A 16 7.65 -1.35 12.80
C ILE A 16 6.45 -0.82 12.01
N ILE A 17 6.08 -1.49 10.91
CA ILE A 17 5.05 -1.02 9.99
C ILE A 17 3.69 -1.59 10.39
N ARG A 18 2.81 -0.68 10.78
CA ARG A 18 1.40 -0.92 11.11
C ARG A 18 0.52 -0.01 10.28
N GLU A 19 -0.65 -0.51 9.90
CA GLU A 19 -1.68 0.26 9.19
C GLU A 19 -2.17 1.44 10.04
N GLY A 20 -2.66 2.50 9.38
CA GLY A 20 -3.17 3.72 10.02
C GLY A 20 -2.10 4.73 10.44
N ASN A 21 -0.82 4.35 10.42
CA ASN A 21 0.30 5.22 10.79
C ASN A 21 0.97 5.88 9.58
N THR A 22 1.65 7.00 9.82
CA THR A 22 2.46 7.69 8.83
C THR A 22 3.95 7.42 9.04
N TYR A 23 4.68 7.12 7.96
CA TYR A 23 6.10 6.80 8.03
C TYR A 23 6.93 7.62 7.03
N LEU A 24 8.13 8.00 7.45
CA LEU A 24 9.19 8.45 6.56
C LEU A 24 10.02 7.24 6.12
N ILE A 25 10.04 6.99 4.82
CA ILE A 25 10.78 5.87 4.22
C ILE A 25 11.92 6.43 3.36
N LYS A 26 13.14 5.95 3.59
CA LYS A 26 14.35 6.35 2.84
C LYS A 26 15.13 5.14 2.36
N ASN A 27 15.96 5.35 1.33
CA ASN A 27 16.85 4.32 0.76
C ASN A 27 16.07 3.09 0.29
N PHE A 28 15.14 3.29 -0.64
CA PHE A 28 14.40 2.21 -1.29
C PHE A 28 14.67 2.21 -2.79
N VAL A 29 14.33 1.13 -3.47
CA VAL A 29 14.46 1.04 -4.93
C VAL A 29 13.09 1.13 -5.58
N VAL A 30 13.00 1.83 -6.71
CA VAL A 30 11.81 1.84 -7.56
C VAL A 30 12.02 0.83 -8.68
N VAL A 31 11.07 -0.07 -8.87
CA VAL A 31 11.12 -1.12 -9.88
C VAL A 31 9.82 -1.17 -10.67
N SER A 32 9.84 -1.75 -11.86
CA SER A 32 8.62 -1.95 -12.64
C SER A 32 7.60 -2.79 -11.88
N ASN A 33 6.35 -2.33 -11.87
CA ASN A 33 5.26 -3.07 -11.28
C ASN A 33 5.05 -4.36 -12.07
N LYS A 34 4.91 -5.49 -11.37
CA LYS A 34 4.73 -6.80 -12.02
C LYS A 34 3.31 -7.01 -12.54
N SER A 35 2.35 -6.14 -12.19
CA SER A 35 0.94 -6.16 -12.62
C SER A 35 0.18 -7.49 -12.38
N LYS A 36 0.81 -8.49 -11.74
CA LYS A 36 0.23 -9.79 -11.40
C LYS A 36 -0.78 -9.71 -10.25
N TYR A 37 -0.73 -8.65 -9.47
CA TYR A 37 -1.63 -8.39 -8.35
C TYR A 37 -2.21 -6.98 -8.52
N ARG A 38 -3.54 -6.90 -8.59
CA ARG A 38 -4.25 -5.63 -8.77
C ARG A 38 -4.25 -4.87 -7.45
N ILE A 39 -3.32 -3.94 -7.25
CA ILE A 39 -3.44 -2.95 -6.19
C ILE A 39 -2.92 -1.61 -6.73
N ILE A 40 -3.88 -0.69 -6.94
CA ILE A 40 -3.76 0.67 -7.49
C ILE A 40 -3.67 0.71 -9.03
N SER A 41 -4.80 1.03 -9.65
CA SER A 41 -5.13 0.96 -11.08
C SER A 41 -4.36 1.89 -12.03
N SER A 42 -3.18 2.40 -11.67
CA SER A 42 -2.49 3.39 -12.51
C SER A 42 -0.98 3.51 -12.33
N SER A 43 -0.32 2.66 -11.53
CA SER A 43 1.11 2.81 -11.27
C SER A 43 1.95 1.73 -11.96
N SER A 44 2.70 2.14 -13.00
CA SER A 44 3.68 1.29 -13.71
C SER A 44 4.89 0.90 -12.85
N PHE A 45 5.01 1.46 -11.65
CA PHE A 45 6.13 1.27 -10.75
C PHE A 45 5.68 0.86 -9.35
N MET A 46 6.56 0.14 -8.65
CA MET A 46 6.42 -0.20 -7.25
C MET A 46 7.74 0.07 -6.52
N THR A 47 7.65 0.30 -5.22
CA THR A 47 8.80 0.47 -4.34
C THR A 47 9.18 -0.87 -3.73
N SER A 48 10.48 -1.17 -3.67
CA SER A 48 11.04 -2.39 -3.08
C SER A 48 12.01 -2.04 -1.96
N PHE A 49 11.82 -2.66 -0.80
CA PHE A 49 12.73 -2.51 0.34
C PHE A 49 13.93 -3.45 0.22
N PHE A 50 15.06 -2.99 0.75
CA PHE A 50 16.30 -3.75 0.86
C PHE A 50 16.99 -3.49 2.20
N ALA A 51 18.17 -4.08 2.41
CA ALA A 51 18.88 -4.05 3.69
C ALA A 51 19.08 -2.63 4.27
N ALA A 52 19.44 -1.65 3.44
CA ALA A 52 19.71 -0.27 3.87
C ALA A 52 18.46 0.62 3.93
N THR A 53 17.28 0.09 3.58
CA THR A 53 16.02 0.84 3.70
C THR A 53 15.76 1.20 5.16
N MET A 54 15.42 2.48 5.37
CA MET A 54 15.10 3.06 6.66
C MET A 54 13.62 3.41 6.71
N VAL A 55 12.98 3.08 7.83
CA VAL A 55 11.57 3.40 8.11
C VAL A 55 11.52 4.04 9.48
N ARG A 56 10.91 5.22 9.56
CA ARG A 56 10.71 5.96 10.82
C ARG A 56 9.25 6.37 10.94
N LEU A 57 8.64 6.07 12.08
CA LEU A 57 7.30 6.57 12.43
C LEU A 57 7.34 8.09 12.58
N LEU A 58 6.33 8.77 12.05
CA LEU A 58 6.12 10.19 12.29
C LEU A 58 5.04 10.36 13.35
N ASP A 59 5.32 11.19 14.35
CA ASP A 59 4.41 11.45 15.48
C ASP A 59 3.20 12.29 15.06
N GLU A 60 3.38 13.13 14.04
CA GLU A 60 2.34 13.96 13.45
C GLU A 60 2.13 13.57 11.99
N VAL A 61 0.86 13.53 11.56
CA VAL A 61 0.50 13.34 10.15
C VAL A 61 0.67 14.68 9.45
N PRO A 62 1.62 14.82 8.51
CA PRO A 62 1.77 16.06 7.75
C PRO A 62 0.47 16.39 7.02
N HIS A 63 0.05 17.65 7.01
CA HIS A 63 -1.20 18.09 6.36
C HIS A 63 -1.30 17.74 4.86
N ILE A 64 -0.17 17.45 4.20
CA ILE A 64 -0.12 17.02 2.80
C ILE A 64 -0.57 15.57 2.57
N ILE A 65 -0.63 14.74 3.62
CA ILE A 65 -1.02 13.34 3.49
C ILE A 65 -2.53 13.22 3.71
N THR A 66 -3.25 12.86 2.65
CA THR A 66 -4.68 12.62 2.71
C THR A 66 -4.99 11.38 3.53
N ILE A 67 -5.88 11.50 4.51
CA ILE A 67 -6.42 10.36 5.26
C ILE A 67 -7.40 9.61 4.34
N PRO A 68 -7.32 8.28 4.22
CA PRO A 68 -8.27 7.51 3.41
C PRO A 68 -9.69 7.72 3.91
N ILE A 69 -10.59 8.10 3.02
CA ILE A 69 -12.03 8.18 3.29
C ILE A 69 -12.68 6.93 2.69
N PHE A 70 -13.47 6.24 3.51
CA PHE A 70 -14.18 5.05 3.07
C PHE A 70 -15.59 5.41 2.58
N GLU A 71 -15.93 4.97 1.38
CA GLU A 71 -17.30 4.96 0.89
C GLU A 71 -17.97 3.64 1.28
N PHE A 72 -18.63 3.66 2.44
CA PHE A 72 -19.35 2.51 2.95
C PHE A 72 -20.61 2.25 2.14
N VAL A 73 -20.86 0.98 1.82
CA VAL A 73 -22.08 0.54 1.14
C VAL A 73 -22.89 -0.32 2.08
N LYS A 74 -24.21 -0.12 2.10
CA LYS A 74 -25.13 -0.96 2.88
C LYS A 74 -25.05 -2.39 2.39
N PHE A 75 -25.11 -3.34 3.33
CA PHE A 75 -25.02 -4.76 3.00
C PHE A 75 -26.07 -5.21 1.95
N SER A 76 -27.26 -4.62 1.98
CA SER A 76 -28.33 -4.85 1.00
C SER A 76 -27.94 -4.56 -0.45
N ASN A 77 -26.97 -3.66 -0.65
CA ASN A 77 -26.58 -3.15 -1.97
C ASN A 77 -25.27 -3.80 -2.47
N LEU A 78 -24.78 -4.86 -1.79
CA LEU A 78 -23.55 -5.54 -2.20
C LEU A 78 -23.68 -6.21 -3.57
N ALA A 79 -24.84 -6.78 -3.88
CA ALA A 79 -25.08 -7.47 -5.15
C ALA A 79 -24.87 -6.56 -6.38
N ASP A 80 -25.19 -5.27 -6.24
CA ASP A 80 -25.01 -4.27 -7.30
C ASP A 80 -23.53 -3.92 -7.53
N ARG A 81 -22.71 -4.06 -6.48
CA ARG A 81 -21.27 -3.70 -6.49
C ARG A 81 -20.37 -4.82 -7.02
N VAL A 82 -20.75 -6.10 -6.83
CA VAL A 82 -19.99 -7.27 -7.30
C VAL A 82 -19.72 -7.21 -8.81
N ARG A 83 -20.62 -6.61 -9.61
CA ARG A 83 -20.46 -6.45 -11.05
C ARG A 83 -19.45 -5.36 -11.48
N SER A 84 -19.11 -4.43 -10.60
CA SER A 84 -18.17 -3.34 -10.89
C SER A 84 -16.74 -3.63 -10.45
N ASP A 85 -16.55 -4.43 -9.39
CA ASP A 85 -15.23 -4.65 -8.79
C ASP A 85 -14.47 -5.85 -9.39
N VAL A 86 -15.17 -6.76 -10.09
CA VAL A 86 -14.58 -7.94 -10.75
C VAL A 86 -14.82 -7.85 -12.27
N PRO A 87 -13.80 -7.56 -13.10
CA PRO A 87 -13.89 -7.83 -14.52
C PRO A 87 -14.03 -9.35 -14.66
N LEU A 88 -15.18 -9.80 -15.17
CA LEU A 88 -15.31 -11.18 -15.64
C LEU A 88 -14.27 -11.34 -16.76
N ILE A 89 -13.29 -12.21 -16.52
CA ILE A 89 -12.34 -12.68 -17.54
C ILE A 89 -13.09 -13.61 -18.48
#